data_AF-A0A6N8HEV7-F1
#
_entry.id   AF-A0A6N8HEV7-F1
#
_cell.length_a   1.000
_cell.length_b   1.000
_cell.length_c   1.000
_cell.angle_alpha   90.00
_cell.angle_beta   90.00
_cell.angle_gamma   90.00
#
_symmetry.space_group_name_H-M   'P 1'
#
loop_
_entity.id
_entity.type
_entity.pdbx_description
1 polymer ?
#
loop_
_entity_poly.entity_id
_entity_poly.type
_entity_poly.pdbx_seq_one_letter_code
_entity_poly.pdbx_strand_id
1 'polypeptide(L)'
;MKQVLDKFNPQKTQGHLSIYNNSVSLPVNEYEFTYSRHLPQEPAYLFFDQVTKKDTVIKISNAQKTGELLLQCSGMEYFLSNEASTYLIAVNWYVVEGAGEALQWMEPLGATPIE
;
A
#
# COMPACT_ATOMS: atom_id res chain seq x y z
N MET A 1 -12.00 4.36 -2.00
CA MET A 1 -11.50 4.31 -0.62
C MET A 1 -12.39 3.46 0.29
N LYS A 2 -13.61 3.88 0.64
CA LYS A 2 -14.49 3.09 1.54
C LYS A 2 -14.67 1.64 1.09
N GLN A 3 -14.94 1.41 -0.19
CA GLN A 3 -15.07 0.06 -0.77
C GLN A 3 -13.83 -0.82 -0.55
N VAL A 4 -12.61 -0.30 -0.76
CA VAL A 4 -11.39 -1.08 -0.59
C VAL A 4 -11.11 -1.36 0.88
N LEU A 5 -11.33 -0.37 1.76
CA LEU A 5 -11.20 -0.56 3.20
C LEU A 5 -12.21 -1.58 3.74
N ASP A 6 -13.46 -1.54 3.27
CA ASP A 6 -14.49 -2.51 3.64
C ASP A 6 -14.14 -3.92 3.14
N LYS A 7 -13.57 -4.04 1.93
CA LYS A 7 -13.19 -5.34 1.33
C LYS A 7 -12.03 -6.01 2.05
N PHE A 8 -10.95 -5.27 2.32
CA PHE A 8 -9.73 -5.82 2.90
C PHE A 8 -9.72 -5.75 4.44
N ASN A 9 -10.60 -4.94 5.03
CA ASN A 9 -10.76 -4.76 6.47
C ASN A 9 -9.41 -4.62 7.21
N PRO A 10 -8.62 -3.58 6.88
CA PRO A 10 -7.29 -3.39 7.47
C PRO A 10 -7.37 -3.16 8.97
N GLN A 11 -6.41 -3.71 9.72
CA GLN A 11 -6.34 -3.60 11.17
C GLN A 11 -6.24 -2.14 11.65
N LYS A 12 -5.47 -1.29 10.95
CA LYS A 12 -5.32 0.13 11.29
C LYS A 12 -5.46 1.01 10.07
N THR A 13 -6.35 1.99 10.15
CA THR A 13 -6.56 3.04 9.13
C THR A 13 -6.05 4.42 9.56
N GLN A 14 -5.41 4.49 10.73
CA GLN A 14 -4.90 5.70 11.37
C GLN A 14 -3.65 5.32 12.16
N GLY A 15 -2.57 6.10 12.03
CA GLY A 15 -1.29 5.93 12.74
C GLY A 15 -0.71 4.51 12.70
N HIS A 16 0.37 4.30 11.95
CA HIS A 16 0.92 2.97 11.68
C HIS A 16 -0.09 2.13 10.88
N LEU A 17 -0.44 2.63 9.68
CA LEU A 17 -1.38 1.97 8.78
C LEU A 17 -1.00 0.50 8.57
N SER A 18 -1.92 -0.42 8.83
CA SER A 18 -1.65 -1.86 8.74
C SER A 18 -2.88 -2.63 8.24
N ILE A 19 -2.64 -3.70 7.51
CA ILE A 19 -3.64 -4.61 6.96
C ILE A 19 -3.78 -5.83 7.88
N TYR A 20 -2.68 -6.52 8.17
CA TYR A 20 -2.56 -7.75 8.97
C TYR A 20 -3.28 -8.99 8.40
N ASN A 21 -4.54 -8.87 7.98
CA ASN A 21 -5.35 -10.00 7.51
C ASN A 21 -4.94 -10.50 6.12
N ASN A 22 -4.57 -11.79 6.02
CA ASN A 22 -4.20 -12.45 4.76
C ASN A 22 -3.21 -11.62 3.92
N SER A 23 -2.24 -11.03 4.61
CA SER A 23 -1.25 -10.12 4.03
C SER A 23 0.17 -10.61 4.23
N VAL A 24 1.07 -10.07 3.42
CA VAL A 24 2.53 -10.24 3.57
C VAL A 24 3.17 -8.90 3.89
N SER A 25 4.35 -8.95 4.49
CA SER A 25 5.13 -7.78 4.90
C SER A 25 6.51 -7.77 4.22
N LEU A 26 6.92 -6.59 3.76
CA LEU A 26 8.29 -6.27 3.36
C LEU A 26 8.90 -5.23 4.32
N PRO A 27 10.22 -5.30 4.55
CA PRO A 27 10.90 -4.35 5.42
C PRO A 27 11.01 -2.98 4.71
N VAL A 28 10.53 -1.91 5.36
CA VAL A 28 10.40 -0.60 4.70
C VAL A 28 11.73 0.03 4.33
N ASN A 29 12.77 -0.17 5.14
CA ASN A 29 14.12 0.34 4.90
C ASN A 29 14.71 -0.07 3.53
N GLU A 30 14.29 -1.23 3.01
CA GLU A 30 14.72 -1.74 1.71
C GLU A 30 13.74 -1.38 0.60
N TYR A 31 12.45 -1.31 0.94
CA TYR A 31 11.38 -1.34 -0.06
C TYR A 31 10.53 -0.07 -0.18
N GLU A 32 10.67 0.94 0.69
CA GLU A 32 9.82 2.14 0.76
C GLU A 32 9.49 2.75 -0.61
N PHE A 33 10.50 2.89 -1.48
CA PHE A 33 10.38 3.52 -2.80
C PHE A 33 10.53 2.53 -3.97
N THR A 34 10.79 1.26 -3.69
CA THR A 34 11.16 0.27 -4.72
C THR A 34 10.12 -0.82 -4.89
N TYR A 35 9.29 -1.12 -3.87
CA TYR A 35 8.22 -2.11 -3.99
C TYR A 35 7.30 -1.82 -5.19
N SER A 36 7.02 -0.54 -5.43
CA SER A 36 6.07 -0.14 -6.47
C SER A 36 6.55 -0.54 -7.86
N ARG A 37 7.85 -0.72 -8.09
CA ARG A 37 8.41 -1.13 -9.40
C ARG A 37 7.89 -2.49 -9.86
N HIS A 38 7.36 -3.29 -8.95
CA HIS A 38 6.81 -4.62 -9.21
C HIS A 38 5.29 -4.61 -9.43
N LEU A 39 4.64 -3.45 -9.31
CA LEU A 39 3.21 -3.31 -9.57
C LEU A 39 2.89 -3.26 -11.07
N PRO A 40 1.65 -3.62 -11.47
CA PRO A 40 1.18 -3.42 -12.82
C PRO A 40 1.23 -1.95 -13.27
N GLN A 41 1.39 -1.72 -14.58
CA GLN A 41 1.31 -0.39 -15.17
C GLN A 41 -0.15 0.03 -15.35
N GLU A 42 -0.80 0.39 -14.25
CA GLU A 42 -2.22 0.76 -14.22
C GLU A 42 -2.49 1.96 -13.30
N PRO A 43 -3.65 2.63 -13.43
CA PRO A 43 -4.02 3.67 -12.49
C PRO A 43 -4.24 3.12 -11.08
N ALA A 44 -3.78 3.88 -10.08
CA ALA A 44 -3.99 3.55 -8.68
C ALA A 44 -4.48 4.77 -7.87
N TYR A 45 -5.16 4.46 -6.79
CA TYR A 45 -5.60 5.39 -5.77
C TYR A 45 -4.64 5.33 -4.58
N LEU A 46 -4.04 6.47 -4.27
CA LEU A 46 -3.28 6.69 -3.06
C LEU A 46 -4.13 7.49 -2.07
N PHE A 47 -4.22 7.04 -0.84
CA PHE A 47 -4.95 7.74 0.22
C PHE A 47 -4.25 7.59 1.56
N PHE A 48 -4.32 8.63 2.39
CA PHE A 48 -3.55 8.74 3.63
C PHE A 48 -4.35 8.25 4.84
N ASP A 49 -3.80 8.49 6.03
CA ASP A 49 -4.50 8.44 7.31
C ASP A 49 -5.95 8.98 7.24
N GLN A 50 -6.85 8.23 7.87
CA GLN A 50 -8.29 8.50 7.88
C GLN A 50 -8.76 9.39 9.06
N VAL A 51 -7.86 10.14 9.71
CA VAL A 51 -8.20 11.17 10.72
C VAL A 51 -8.12 12.55 10.11
N THR A 52 -6.98 12.87 9.50
CA THR A 52 -6.62 14.24 9.08
C THR A 52 -7.05 14.55 7.66
N LYS A 53 -7.10 13.54 6.78
CA LYS A 53 -7.46 13.71 5.37
C LYS A 53 -8.52 12.70 4.92
N LYS A 54 -9.58 12.57 5.71
CA LYS A 54 -10.76 11.77 5.35
C LYS A 54 -11.20 12.12 3.93
N ASP A 55 -11.47 11.08 3.14
CA ASP A 55 -11.99 11.15 1.78
C ASP A 55 -11.08 11.81 0.73
N THR A 56 -9.83 12.16 1.09
CA THR A 56 -8.85 12.62 0.09
C THR A 56 -8.18 11.42 -0.57
N VAL A 57 -8.42 11.29 -1.87
CA VAL A 57 -7.79 10.26 -2.70
C VAL A 57 -7.04 10.95 -3.83
N ILE A 58 -5.79 10.57 -4.02
CA ILE A 58 -4.96 10.98 -5.16
C ILE A 58 -5.00 9.86 -6.18
N LYS A 59 -5.38 10.18 -7.42
CA LYS A 59 -5.26 9.23 -8.54
C LYS A 59 -3.88 9.37 -9.17
N ILE A 60 -3.12 8.28 -9.14
CA ILE A 60 -1.84 8.12 -9.83
C ILE A 60 -2.13 7.40 -11.14
N SER A 61 -1.60 7.92 -12.25
CA SER A 61 -1.85 7.34 -13.59
C SER A 61 -1.13 6.01 -13.84
N ASN A 62 -0.07 5.74 -13.08
CA ASN A 62 0.71 4.51 -13.15
C ASN A 62 1.23 4.11 -11.75
N ALA A 63 0.64 3.07 -11.18
CA ALA A 63 0.98 2.51 -9.87
C ALA A 63 2.47 2.18 -9.74
N GLN A 64 3.09 1.72 -10.83
CA GLN A 64 4.50 1.33 -10.87
C GLN A 64 5.43 2.48 -10.46
N LYS A 65 5.02 3.72 -10.75
CA LYS A 65 5.79 4.95 -10.49
C LYS A 65 5.53 5.58 -9.12
N THR A 66 4.73 4.95 -8.26
CA THR A 66 4.35 5.52 -6.96
C THR A 66 5.58 5.79 -6.07
N GLY A 67 6.52 4.86 -5.98
CA GLY A 67 7.75 5.05 -5.20
C GLY A 67 8.63 6.18 -5.73
N GLU A 68 8.70 6.39 -7.04
CA GLU A 68 9.42 7.52 -7.65
C GLU A 68 8.74 8.86 -7.32
N LEU A 69 7.40 8.90 -7.38
CA LEU A 69 6.61 10.09 -7.04
C LEU A 69 6.84 10.54 -5.58
N LEU A 70 7.04 9.58 -4.68
CA LEU A 70 7.19 9.82 -3.24
C LEU A 70 8.64 9.82 -2.76
N LEU A 71 9.63 9.74 -3.67
CA LEU A 71 11.04 9.57 -3.33
C LEU A 71 11.60 10.63 -2.37
N GLN A 72 11.06 11.85 -2.43
CA GLN A 72 11.47 12.98 -1.57
C GLN A 72 10.59 13.12 -0.31
N CYS A 73 9.78 12.11 -0.01
CA CYS A 73 8.79 12.16 1.04
C CYS A 73 8.86 10.93 1.95
N SER A 74 10.06 10.63 2.43
CA SER A 74 10.32 9.50 3.33
C SER A 74 9.53 9.59 4.64
N GLY A 75 9.13 8.42 5.14
CA GLY A 75 8.33 8.29 6.35
C GLY A 75 6.85 8.63 6.13
N MET A 76 6.37 8.61 4.90
CA MET A 76 4.96 8.86 4.63
C MET A 76 4.14 7.59 4.76
N GLU A 77 3.08 7.66 5.55
CA GLU A 77 2.12 6.56 5.68
C GLU A 77 0.97 6.73 4.70
N TYR A 78 0.72 5.72 3.88
CA TYR A 78 -0.37 5.75 2.92
C TYR A 78 -0.85 4.33 2.57
N PHE A 79 -2.06 4.27 2.04
CA PHE A 79 -2.56 3.11 1.33
C PHE A 79 -2.49 3.33 -0.18
N LEU A 80 -2.33 2.22 -0.92
CA LEU A 80 -2.39 2.17 -2.37
C LEU A 80 -3.28 1.01 -2.82
N SER A 81 -4.18 1.27 -3.77
CA SER A 81 -5.05 0.26 -4.39
C SER A 81 -5.36 0.65 -5.83
N ASN A 82 -5.54 -0.32 -6.72
CA ASN A 82 -6.07 -0.03 -8.05
C ASN A 82 -7.58 0.28 -8.04
N GLU A 83 -8.13 0.66 -9.19
CA GLU A 83 -9.53 1.05 -9.33
C GLU A 83 -10.50 -0.12 -9.12
N ALA A 84 -10.07 -1.34 -9.48
CA ALA A 84 -10.84 -2.56 -9.30
C ALA A 84 -10.79 -3.11 -7.85
N SER A 85 -10.02 -2.48 -6.95
CA SER A 85 -9.80 -2.93 -5.58
C SER A 85 -9.34 -4.40 -5.50
N THR A 86 -8.46 -4.83 -6.40
CA THR A 86 -7.95 -6.21 -6.43
C THR A 86 -6.79 -6.44 -5.46
N TYR A 87 -6.14 -5.37 -5.02
CA TYR A 87 -5.13 -5.38 -3.96
C TYR A 87 -5.28 -4.19 -3.02
N LEU A 88 -4.67 -4.30 -1.84
CA LEU A 88 -4.43 -3.19 -0.94
C LEU A 88 -2.98 -3.28 -0.47
N ILE A 89 -2.26 -2.16 -0.53
CA ILE A 89 -0.93 -2.00 0.04
C ILE A 89 -1.00 -0.93 1.11
N ALA A 90 -0.41 -1.19 2.27
CA ALA A 90 -0.20 -0.22 3.33
C ALA A 90 1.29 0.02 3.49
N VAL A 91 1.71 1.29 3.40
CA VAL A 91 3.07 1.71 3.72
C VAL A 91 3.01 2.47 5.03
N ASN A 92 3.82 2.04 5.99
CA ASN A 92 4.02 2.75 7.25
C ASN A 92 5.52 2.83 7.59
N TRP A 93 5.86 3.37 8.76
CA TRP A 93 7.24 3.60 9.18
C TRP A 93 8.08 2.35 9.43
N TYR A 94 7.45 1.17 9.47
CA TYR A 94 8.08 -0.08 9.83
C TYR A 94 8.06 -1.08 8.68
N VAL A 95 6.97 -1.12 7.93
CA VAL A 95 6.71 -2.16 6.93
C VAL A 95 5.95 -1.64 5.72
N VAL A 96 6.08 -2.38 4.63
CA VAL A 96 5.16 -2.35 3.49
C VAL A 96 4.33 -3.63 3.56
N GLU A 97 3.04 -3.53 3.85
CA GLU A 97 2.12 -4.66 3.87
C GLU A 97 1.32 -4.73 2.58
N GLY A 98 1.07 -5.92 2.06
CA GLY A 98 0.26 -6.14 0.86
C GLY A 98 -0.73 -7.28 1.02
N ALA A 99 -1.94 -7.10 0.48
CA ALA A 99 -3.00 -8.10 0.43
C ALA A 99 -3.64 -8.18 -0.96
N GLY A 100 -4.34 -9.29 -1.22
CA GLY A 100 -4.97 -9.55 -2.52
C GLY A 100 -3.93 -9.87 -3.59
N GLU A 101 -4.05 -9.27 -4.77
CA GLU A 101 -3.08 -9.52 -5.85
C GLU A 101 -1.65 -9.05 -5.51
N ALA A 102 -1.48 -8.15 -4.53
CA ALA A 102 -0.16 -7.71 -4.04
C ALA A 102 0.73 -8.87 -3.56
N LEU A 103 0.12 -9.95 -3.08
CA LEU A 103 0.83 -11.16 -2.68
C LEU A 103 1.74 -11.69 -3.80
N GLN A 104 1.25 -11.69 -5.04
CA GLN A 104 1.96 -12.24 -6.20
C GLN A 104 3.21 -11.42 -6.57
N TRP A 105 3.21 -10.13 -6.27
CA TRP A 105 4.31 -9.22 -6.61
C TRP A 105 5.32 -9.06 -5.47
N MET A 106 4.87 -9.28 -4.24
CA MET A 106 5.70 -9.14 -3.03
C MET A 106 6.36 -10.46 -2.62
N GLU A 107 5.77 -11.61 -2.90
CA GLU A 107 6.37 -12.92 -2.61
C GLU A 107 7.78 -13.09 -3.25
N PRO A 108 8.02 -12.74 -4.53
CA PRO A 108 9.37 -12.80 -5.12
C PRO A 108 10.39 -11.85 -4.49
N LEU A 109 9.93 -10.87 -3.70
CA LEU A 109 10.77 -9.92 -2.97
C LEU A 109 11.14 -10.42 -1.56
N GLY A 110 10.72 -11.64 -1.21
CA GLY A 110 10.95 -12.24 0.10
C GLY A 110 9.98 -11.76 1.18
N ALA A 111 8.78 -11.30 0.79
CA ALA A 111 7.76 -10.88 1.74
C ALA A 111 7.33 -12.05 2.64
N THR A 112 7.19 -11.79 3.93
CA THR A 112 6.79 -12.81 4.91
C THR A 112 5.31 -12.69 5.24
N PRO A 113 4.57 -13.81 5.36
CA PRO A 113 3.20 -13.78 5.87
C PRO A 113 3.13 -13.10 7.25
N ILE A 114 2.06 -12.35 7.49
CA ILE A 114 1.75 -11.77 8.79
C ILE A 114 0.77 -12.72 9.48
N GLU A 115 1.16 -13.26 10.65
CA GLU A 115 0.36 -14.16 11.49
C GLU A 115 -0.49 -13.40 12.52
#